data_AF-A0A9N9U332-F1
#
_entry.id   AF-A0A9N9U332-F1
#
_cell.length_a   1.000
_cell.length_b   1.000
_cell.length_c   1.000
_cell.angle_alpha   90.00
_cell.angle_beta   90.00
_cell.angle_gamma   90.00
#
_symmetry.space_group_name_H-M   'P 1'
#
loop_
_entity.id
_entity.type
_entity.pdbx_description
1 polymer ?
#
loop_
_entity_poly.entity_id
_entity_poly.type
_entity_poly.pdbx_seq_one_letter_code
_entity_poly.pdbx_strand_id
1 'polypeptide(L)' 'MDAPDASSVRPEEDDVQSPATNEKLAIKCDRSTPCAHCVKVGVECSYASGPKPRERRQRVMVSNS' A
#
# COMPACT_ATOMS: atom_id res chain seq x y z
N MET A 1 -32.74 -7.90 41.28
CA MET A 1 -33.05 -8.35 39.91
C MET A 1 -33.14 -7.10 39.07
N ASP A 2 -32.19 -6.87 38.18
CA ASP A 2 -32.23 -5.74 37.25
C ASP A 2 -32.01 -6.23 35.82
N ALA A 3 -32.78 -5.63 34.90
CA ALA A 3 -33.02 -6.02 33.52
C ALA A 3 -32.03 -5.33 32.54
N PRO A 4 -31.93 -5.79 31.28
CA PRO A 4 -30.79 -5.55 30.40
C PRO A 4 -30.88 -4.20 29.66
N ASP A 5 -29.79 -3.45 29.62
CA ASP A 5 -29.71 -2.18 28.88
C ASP A 5 -28.91 -2.30 27.58
N ALA A 6 -29.63 -1.97 26.51
CA ALA A 6 -29.24 -1.39 25.24
C ALA A 6 -27.85 -1.72 24.67
N SER A 7 -27.90 -2.52 23.60
CA SER A 7 -27.04 -2.43 22.42
C SER A 7 -26.36 -1.06 22.24
N SER A 8 -25.07 -0.99 22.56
CA SER A 8 -24.17 -0.02 21.96
C SER A 8 -23.41 -0.71 20.85
N VAL A 9 -24.11 -0.99 19.76
CA VAL A 9 -23.46 -1.29 18.47
C VAL A 9 -22.66 -0.05 18.08
N ARG A 10 -21.34 -0.14 18.21
CA ARG A 10 -20.44 0.89 17.69
C ARG A 10 -20.60 0.90 16.17
N PRO A 11 -20.80 2.07 15.53
CA PRO A 11 -20.83 2.13 14.08
C PRO A 11 -19.51 1.60 13.55
N GLU A 12 -19.60 0.71 12.57
CA GLU A 12 -18.47 0.13 11.87
C GLU A 12 -17.62 1.29 11.34
N GLU A 13 -16.41 1.41 11.87
CA GLU A 13 -15.38 2.21 11.27
C GLU A 13 -15.11 1.53 9.93
N ASP A 14 -15.70 2.09 8.87
CA ASP A 14 -15.35 1.85 7.48
C ASP A 14 -13.86 2.23 7.37
N ASP A 15 -13.01 1.28 7.77
CA ASP A 15 -11.62 1.22 7.36
C ASP A 15 -11.72 1.15 5.85
N VAL A 16 -11.66 2.32 5.23
CA VAL A 16 -11.43 2.48 3.81
C VAL A 16 -10.17 1.68 3.57
N GLN A 17 -10.41 0.42 3.20
CA GLN A 17 -9.42 -0.60 2.97
C GLN A 17 -8.67 -0.14 1.74
N SER A 18 -7.70 0.76 1.98
CA SER A 18 -6.69 1.13 1.02
C SER A 18 -6.04 -0.18 0.64
N PRO A 19 -6.18 -0.65 -0.62
CA PRO A 19 -5.67 -1.95 -0.98
C PRO A 19 -4.18 -1.96 -0.67
N ALA A 20 -3.88 -2.86 0.27
CA ALA A 20 -2.59 -3.31 0.74
C ALA A 20 -1.41 -2.70 -0.02
N THR A 21 -0.56 -2.03 0.75
CA THR A 21 0.88 -1.99 0.53
C THR A 21 1.31 -3.13 -0.39
N ASN A 22 1.67 -2.80 -1.63
CA ASN A 22 2.29 -3.73 -2.57
C ASN A 22 3.68 -4.02 -1.99
N GLU A 23 3.72 -4.82 -0.93
CA GLU A 23 4.92 -5.37 -0.31
C GLU A 23 5.47 -6.35 -1.31
N LYS A 24 6.11 -5.81 -2.34
CA LYS A 24 6.98 -6.55 -3.23
C LYS A 24 7.99 -7.20 -2.30
N LEU A 25 7.80 -8.49 -2.02
CA LEU A 25 8.77 -9.30 -1.30
C LEU A 25 10.12 -8.97 -1.93
N ALA A 26 11.01 -8.35 -1.15
CA ALA A 26 12.31 -7.90 -1.62
C ALA A 26 13.21 -9.13 -1.82
N ILE A 27 12.92 -9.90 -2.86
CA ILE A 27 13.71 -11.05 -3.26
C ILE A 27 15.04 -10.58 -3.84
N LYS A 28 16.07 -11.41 -3.70
CA LYS A 28 17.37 -11.15 -4.31
C LYS A 28 17.23 -11.27 -5.84
N CYS A 29 17.34 -10.14 -6.54
CA CYS A 29 17.43 -10.11 -8.01
C CYS A 29 18.91 -10.19 -8.43
N ASP A 30 19.25 -11.17 -9.26
CA ASP A 30 20.58 -11.34 -9.87
C ASP A 30 20.92 -10.28 -10.94
N ARG A 31 19.96 -9.42 -11.28
CA ARG A 31 20.07 -8.30 -12.25
C ARG A 31 20.47 -8.70 -13.67
N SER A 32 20.49 -9.98 -14.03
CA SER A 32 20.56 -10.41 -15.42
C SER A 32 19.23 -10.14 -16.15
N THR A 33 19.26 -10.05 -17.48
CA THR A 33 18.05 -9.79 -18.28
C THR A 33 17.83 -10.93 -19.28
N PRO A 34 16.80 -11.78 -19.10
CA PRO A 34 15.84 -11.81 -17.98
C PRO A 34 16.43 -12.41 -16.69
N CYS A 35 15.98 -11.93 -15.52
CA CYS A 35 16.48 -12.36 -14.22
C CYS A 35 16.13 -13.83 -13.91
N ALA A 36 16.95 -14.55 -13.13
CA ALA A 36 16.74 -15.98 -12.86
C ALA A 36 15.39 -16.26 -12.15
N HIS A 37 14.96 -15.36 -11.28
CA HIS A 37 13.64 -15.45 -10.66
C HIS A 37 12.51 -15.26 -11.68
N CYS A 38 12.65 -14.29 -12.57
CA CYS A 38 11.67 -13.95 -13.59
C CYS A 38 11.47 -15.12 -14.57
N VAL A 39 12.57 -15.76 -14.96
CA VAL A 39 12.56 -16.99 -15.78
C VAL A 39 11.83 -18.12 -15.05
N LYS A 40 12.13 -18.35 -13.76
CA LYS A 40 11.53 -19.44 -12.98
C LYS A 40 10.02 -19.30 -12.82
N VAL A 41 9.54 -18.07 -12.60
CA VAL A 41 8.12 -17.79 -12.38
C VAL A 41 7.38 -17.57 -13.72
N GLY A 42 8.11 -17.42 -14.83
CA GLY A 42 7.52 -17.21 -16.16
C GLY A 42 6.88 -15.83 -16.33
N VAL A 43 7.44 -14.80 -15.68
CA VAL A 43 6.94 -13.42 -15.75
C VAL A 43 7.89 -12.53 -16.55
N GLU A 44 7.35 -11.44 -17.11
CA GLU A 44 8.17 -10.43 -17.80
C GLU A 44 9.14 -9.77 -16.82
N CYS A 45 10.41 -9.75 -17.18
CA CYS A 45 11.46 -9.06 -16.44
C CYS A 45 11.60 -7.63 -16.99
N SER A 46 11.09 -6.65 -16.26
CA SER A 46 11.29 -5.23 -16.58
C SER A 46 11.85 -4.46 -15.38
N TYR A 47 12.78 -3.56 -15.67
CA TYR A 47 13.33 -2.62 -14.71
C TYR A 47 12.67 -1.26 -14.94
N ALA A 48 12.19 -0.61 -13.87
CA ALA A 48 11.61 0.71 -13.98
C ALA A 48 12.65 1.70 -14.53
N SER A 49 12.38 2.24 -15.71
CA SER A 49 13.21 3.27 -16.35
C SER A 49 12.87 4.64 -15.76
N GLY A 50 13.42 4.92 -14.59
CA GLY A 50 13.37 6.25 -13.99
C GLY A 50 12.64 6.34 -12.66
N PRO A 51 12.72 7.51 -12.01
CA PRO A 51 12.08 7.74 -10.73
C PRO A 51 10.57 7.64 -10.89
N LYS A 52 9.91 6.96 -9.93
CA LYS A 52 8.45 6.94 -9.86
C LYS A 52 7.94 8.39 -9.88
N PRO A 53 7.01 8.76 -10.78
CA PRO A 53 6.49 10.11 -10.82
C PRO A 53 5.95 10.45 -9.43
N ARG A 54 6.56 11.45 -8.79
CA ARG A 54 6.08 11.96 -7.50
C ARG A 54 4.97 12.94 -7.79
N GLU A 55 3.78 12.63 -7.31
CA GLU A 55 2.68 13.60 -7.19
C GLU A 55 3.21 14.87 -6.49
N ARG A 56 3.01 16.04 -7.11
CA ARG A 56 3.33 17.32 -6.47
C ARG A 56 2.37 17.53 -5.30
N ARG A 57 2.90 17.52 -4.08
CA ARG A 57 2.11 17.86 -2.89
C ARG A 57 1.78 19.36 -2.90
N GLN A 58 0.51 19.70 -2.67
CA GLN A 58 0.07 21.08 -2.48
C GLN A 58 0.65 21.62 -1.17
N ARG A 59 1.19 22.85 -1.20
CA ARG A 59 1.57 23.56 0.02
C ARG A 59 0.33 24.27 0.56
N VAL A 60 0.01 24.07 1.83
CA VAL A 60 -1.04 24.81 2.55
C VAL A 60 -0.41 25.92 3.38
N MET A 61 -1.03 27.10 3.43
CA MET A 61 -0.65 28.15 4.37
C MET A 61 -1.24 27.83 5.74
N VAL A 62 -0.41 27.79 6.77
CA VAL A 62 -0.82 27.73 8.18
C VAL A 62 -0.69 29.13 8.78
N SER A 63 -1.80 29.69 9.25
CA SER A 63 -1.81 30.94 10.01
C SER A 63 -1.96 30.58 11.49
N ASN A 64 -1.05 31.05 12.34
CA ASN A 64 -1.21 30.94 13.79
C ASN A 64 -2.17 32.04 14.27
N SER A 65 -3.19 31.63 15.02
CA SER A 65 -4.10 32.51 15.78
C SER A 65 -3.47 32.97 17.08
#